data_AF-A0A2A4VFE9-F1
#
_entry.id   AF-A0A2A4VFE9-F1
#
_cell.length_a   1.000
_cell.length_b   1.000
_cell.length_c   1.000
_cell.angle_alpha   90.00
_cell.angle_beta   90.00
_cell.angle_gamma   90.00
#
_symmetry.space_group_name_H-M   'P 1'
#
loop_
_entity.id
_entity.type
_entity.pdbx_description
1 polymer ?
#
loop_
_entity_poly.entity_id
_entity_poly.type
_entity_poly.pdbx_seq_one_letter_code
_entity_poly.pdbx_strand_id
1 'polypeptide(L)'
;MRQPRQNKALKLFISTALLIFLLAYYNGAFKEHRVEDTSSITISAAAQNHILYGDQRGGGHKYGANKPCKSEFPKSWNDEDIISSITKIAANDNNKWKQQGNGYYVTESYNGNTKIRVVMGKKRQHIITAYPINTTRNPCPPKKTGDYND
;
A
#
# COMPACT_ATOMS: atom_id res chain seq x y z
N MET A 1 -41.16 -49.22 42.76
CA MET A 1 -40.63 -48.40 41.64
C MET A 1 -39.10 -48.47 41.66
N ARG A 2 -38.45 -49.12 40.67
CA ARG A 2 -36.99 -49.19 40.54
C ARG A 2 -36.52 -48.08 39.61
N GLN A 3 -35.68 -47.17 40.09
CA GLN A 3 -35.01 -46.20 39.21
C GLN A 3 -34.04 -46.92 38.26
N PRO A 4 -33.99 -46.57 36.97
CA PRO A 4 -33.02 -47.14 36.06
C PRO A 4 -31.61 -46.68 36.47
N ARG A 5 -30.71 -47.66 36.68
CA ARG A 5 -29.27 -47.40 36.84
C ARG A 5 -28.77 -46.68 35.60
N GLN A 6 -28.61 -45.38 35.72
CA GLN A 6 -27.93 -44.57 34.73
C GLN A 6 -26.47 -45.04 34.68
N ASN A 7 -26.11 -45.77 33.63
CA ASN A 7 -24.76 -46.28 33.44
C ASN A 7 -23.80 -45.09 33.27
N LYS A 8 -23.06 -44.76 34.33
CA LYS A 8 -22.07 -43.66 34.35
C LYS A 8 -21.09 -43.76 33.17
N ALA A 9 -20.78 -44.97 32.73
CA ALA A 9 -19.97 -45.24 31.55
C ALA A 9 -20.58 -44.66 30.26
N LEU A 10 -21.88 -44.83 30.03
CA LEU A 10 -22.57 -44.34 28.82
C LEU A 10 -22.61 -42.80 28.77
N LYS A 11 -22.77 -42.13 29.92
CA LYS A 11 -22.68 -40.66 30.02
C LYS A 11 -21.28 -40.14 29.75
N LEU A 12 -20.25 -40.86 30.18
CA LEU A 12 -18.86 -40.50 29.95
C LEU A 12 -18.48 -40.63 28.47
N PHE A 13 -18.89 -41.72 27.80
CA PHE A 13 -18.64 -41.93 26.37
C PHE A 13 -19.33 -40.88 25.48
N ILE A 14 -20.57 -40.50 25.79
CA ILE A 14 -21.30 -39.46 25.03
C ILE A 14 -20.63 -38.09 25.22
N SER A 15 -20.19 -37.77 26.44
CA SER A 15 -19.51 -36.50 26.75
C SER A 15 -18.15 -36.39 26.06
N THR A 16 -17.37 -37.47 25.97
CA THR A 16 -16.07 -37.45 25.28
C THR A 16 -16.24 -37.37 23.77
N ALA A 17 -17.22 -38.09 23.20
CA ALA A 17 -17.52 -38.03 21.77
C ALA A 17 -18.00 -36.63 21.35
N LEU A 18 -18.83 -35.97 22.18
CA LEU A 18 -19.29 -34.60 21.95
C LEU A 18 -18.15 -33.58 22.05
N LEU A 19 -17.23 -33.76 23.01
CA LEU A 19 -16.06 -32.89 23.16
C LEU A 19 -15.09 -33.02 21.98
N ILE A 20 -14.87 -34.24 21.47
CA ILE A 20 -14.05 -34.50 20.28
C ILE A 20 -14.71 -33.89 19.03
N PHE A 21 -16.03 -34.03 18.88
CA PHE A 21 -16.77 -33.39 17.78
C PHE A 21 -16.75 -31.86 17.87
N LEU A 22 -16.87 -31.28 19.07
CA LEU A 22 -16.70 -29.85 19.31
C LEU A 22 -15.29 -29.38 18.97
N LEU A 23 -14.25 -30.09 19.42
CA LEU A 23 -12.85 -29.81 19.08
C LEU A 23 -12.61 -29.90 17.57
N ALA A 24 -13.11 -30.93 16.90
CA ALA A 24 -13.00 -31.06 15.44
C ALA A 24 -13.76 -29.94 14.69
N TYR A 25 -14.93 -29.53 15.20
CA TYR A 25 -15.70 -28.40 14.66
C TYR A 25 -14.95 -27.06 14.85
N TYR A 26 -14.37 -26.82 16.03
CA TYR A 26 -13.54 -25.63 16.27
C TYR A 26 -12.26 -25.63 15.43
N ASN A 27 -11.61 -26.79 15.25
CA ASN A 27 -10.42 -26.92 14.42
C ASN A 27 -10.73 -26.77 12.91
N GLY A 28 -11.94 -27.12 12.47
CA GLY A 28 -12.39 -26.94 11.07
C GLY A 28 -12.91 -25.55 10.74
N ALA A 29 -13.15 -24.69 11.74
CA ALA A 29 -13.67 -23.33 11.56
C ALA A 29 -12.57 -22.28 11.29
N PHE A 30 -11.29 -22.63 11.50
CA PHE A 30 -10.20 -21.85 10.94
C PHE A 30 -10.07 -22.20 9.46
N LYS A 31 -10.90 -21.56 8.64
CA LYS A 31 -10.49 -21.32 7.26
C LYS A 31 -9.20 -20.52 7.36
N GLU A 32 -8.08 -21.16 7.06
CA GLU A 32 -6.87 -20.49 6.62
C GLU A 32 -7.33 -19.46 5.60
N HIS A 33 -7.39 -18.19 6.00
CA HIS A 33 -7.56 -17.11 5.06
C HIS A 33 -6.27 -17.16 4.28
N ARG A 34 -6.26 -17.88 3.15
CA ARG A 34 -5.14 -17.85 2.23
C ARG A 34 -4.90 -16.38 1.99
N VAL A 35 -3.79 -15.89 2.51
CA VAL A 35 -3.26 -14.60 2.13
C VAL A 35 -3.13 -14.72 0.61
N GLU A 36 -4.11 -14.13 -0.06
CA GLU A 36 -4.18 -14.05 -1.50
C GLU A 36 -2.86 -13.42 -1.93
N ASP A 37 -2.07 -14.21 -2.66
CA ASP A 37 -0.77 -13.89 -3.25
C ASP A 37 -0.30 -12.47 -2.91
N THR A 38 0.53 -12.33 -1.87
CA THR A 38 1.20 -11.05 -1.59
C THR A 38 2.05 -10.74 -2.80
N SER A 39 1.45 -10.07 -3.78
CA SER A 39 2.19 -9.46 -4.86
C SER A 39 3.06 -8.43 -4.18
N SER A 40 4.32 -8.81 -3.92
CA SER A 40 5.27 -7.97 -3.22
C SER A 40 5.29 -6.65 -3.96
N ILE A 41 4.83 -5.58 -3.33
CA ILE A 41 4.90 -4.28 -3.98
C ILE A 41 6.36 -3.98 -4.22
N THR A 42 6.70 -3.75 -5.49
CA THR A 42 8.07 -3.53 -5.91
C THR A 42 8.30 -2.08 -6.32
N ILE A 43 9.51 -1.61 -6.08
CA ILE A 43 10.01 -0.34 -6.62
C ILE A 43 11.35 -0.61 -7.31
N SER A 44 11.37 -0.50 -8.63
CA SER A 44 12.59 -0.75 -9.41
C SER A 44 13.62 0.34 -9.16
N ALA A 45 14.91 0.03 -9.38
CA ALA A 45 15.98 1.03 -9.28
C ALA A 45 15.74 2.23 -10.22
N ALA A 46 15.17 1.99 -11.41
CA ALA A 46 14.78 3.05 -12.34
C ALA A 46 13.68 3.95 -11.76
N ALA A 47 12.67 3.39 -11.09
CA ALA A 47 11.62 4.17 -10.43
C ALA A 47 12.17 4.95 -9.23
N GLN A 48 13.08 4.35 -8.44
CA GLN A 48 13.75 5.07 -7.34
C GLN A 48 14.53 6.26 -7.87
N ASN A 49 15.35 6.07 -8.91
CA ASN A 49 16.11 7.16 -9.53
C ASN A 49 15.20 8.24 -10.12
N HIS A 50 14.13 7.83 -10.82
CA HIS A 50 13.13 8.75 -11.36
C HIS A 50 12.50 9.60 -10.24
N ILE A 51 12.10 8.99 -9.13
CA ILE A 51 11.49 9.69 -7.99
C ILE A 51 12.48 10.65 -7.34
N LEU A 52 13.69 10.18 -7.01
CA LEU A 52 14.65 10.94 -6.23
C LEU A 52 15.33 12.04 -7.07
N TYR A 53 15.91 11.65 -8.19
CA TYR A 53 16.85 12.48 -8.97
C TYR A 53 16.29 12.93 -10.32
N GLY A 54 15.30 12.19 -10.80
CA GLY A 54 14.70 12.39 -12.11
C GLY A 54 15.50 11.74 -13.23
N ASP A 55 14.87 11.65 -14.39
CA ASP A 55 15.40 11.11 -15.62
C ASP A 55 14.87 11.90 -16.82
N GLN A 56 15.12 11.41 -18.03
CA GLN A 56 14.64 12.05 -19.27
C GLN A 56 13.10 12.13 -19.37
N ARG A 57 12.36 11.36 -18.55
CA ARG A 57 10.90 11.35 -18.52
C ARG A 57 10.32 12.28 -17.45
N GLY A 58 11.18 12.88 -16.60
CA GLY A 58 10.79 13.82 -15.55
C GLY A 58 11.23 13.36 -14.16
N GLY A 59 10.34 13.51 -13.17
CA GLY A 59 10.64 13.17 -11.77
C GLY A 59 11.54 14.19 -11.08
N GLY A 60 12.42 13.71 -10.19
CA GLY A 60 13.37 14.51 -9.41
C GLY A 60 12.68 15.31 -8.31
N HIS A 61 12.18 14.59 -7.30
CA HIS A 61 11.40 15.11 -6.19
C HIS A 61 12.16 15.12 -4.86
N LYS A 62 13.39 14.60 -4.80
CA LYS A 62 14.23 14.79 -3.61
C LYS A 62 14.52 16.28 -3.42
N TYR A 63 14.59 16.73 -2.18
CA TYR A 63 15.00 18.09 -1.88
C TYR A 63 16.34 18.44 -2.55
N GLY A 64 16.40 19.59 -3.23
CA GLY A 64 17.58 20.06 -3.94
C GLY A 64 17.71 19.53 -5.37
N ALA A 65 16.78 18.70 -5.86
CA ALA A 65 16.75 18.28 -7.26
C ALA A 65 16.47 19.45 -8.23
N ASN A 66 15.81 20.51 -7.74
CA ASN A 66 15.54 21.78 -8.41
C ASN A 66 14.90 21.61 -9.80
N LYS A 67 14.08 20.56 -9.97
CA LYS A 67 13.38 20.30 -11.24
C LYS A 67 12.26 21.33 -11.43
N PRO A 68 12.23 22.08 -12.55
CA PRO A 68 11.25 23.14 -12.74
C PRO A 68 9.81 22.64 -12.68
N CYS A 69 8.93 23.45 -12.09
CA CYS A 69 7.53 23.10 -11.86
C CYS A 69 7.29 21.83 -11.03
N LYS A 70 8.26 21.23 -10.33
CA LYS A 70 8.04 20.03 -9.51
C LYS A 70 8.01 20.39 -8.03
N SER A 71 7.26 19.63 -7.24
CA SER A 71 7.33 19.68 -5.78
C SER A 71 8.46 18.79 -5.28
N GLU A 72 9.01 19.14 -4.13
CA GLU A 72 10.08 18.38 -3.49
C GLU A 72 9.66 17.86 -2.11
N PHE A 73 10.20 16.70 -1.75
CA PHE A 73 10.09 16.13 -0.41
C PHE A 73 10.79 17.03 0.62
N PRO A 74 10.47 16.89 1.92
CA PRO A 74 11.10 17.70 2.96
C PRO A 74 12.63 17.61 2.93
N LYS A 75 13.31 18.73 3.20
CA LYS A 75 14.78 18.80 3.29
C LYS A 75 15.39 17.79 4.27
N SER A 76 14.64 17.45 5.32
CA SER A 76 15.09 16.52 6.35
C SER A 76 15.01 15.05 5.95
N TRP A 77 14.34 14.71 4.83
CA TRP A 77 14.19 13.32 4.39
C TRP A 77 15.37 12.93 3.51
N ASN A 78 16.03 11.83 3.85
CA ASN A 78 17.01 11.18 2.98
C ASN A 78 16.32 10.26 1.96
N ASP A 79 17.12 9.54 1.15
CA ASP A 79 16.58 8.65 0.12
C ASP A 79 15.76 7.51 0.74
N GLU A 80 16.28 6.93 1.82
CA GLU A 80 15.66 5.82 2.53
C GLU A 80 14.31 6.22 3.14
N ASP A 81 14.22 7.41 3.74
CA ASP A 81 12.98 7.97 4.29
C ASP A 81 11.93 8.12 3.20
N ILE A 82 12.31 8.68 2.04
CA ILE A 82 11.43 8.87 0.89
C ILE A 82 10.93 7.51 0.39
N ILE A 83 11.84 6.59 0.06
CA ILE A 83 11.49 5.30 -0.52
C ILE A 83 10.68 4.44 0.47
N SER A 84 11.07 4.39 1.73
CA SER A 84 10.35 3.66 2.78
C SER A 84 8.93 4.20 2.97
N SER A 85 8.75 5.52 2.97
CA SER A 85 7.43 6.16 3.07
C SER A 85 6.53 5.79 1.90
N ILE A 86 7.06 5.86 0.68
CA ILE A 86 6.31 5.52 -0.53
C ILE A 86 5.91 4.04 -0.53
N THR A 87 6.83 3.14 -0.18
CA THR A 87 6.56 1.70 -0.11
C THR A 87 5.51 1.37 0.94
N LYS A 88 5.55 1.99 2.12
CA LYS A 88 4.50 1.81 3.16
C LYS A 88 3.12 2.26 2.68
N ILE A 89 3.05 3.41 2.01
CA ILE A 89 1.79 3.91 1.43
C ILE A 89 1.29 2.98 0.34
N ALA A 90 2.18 2.53 -0.55
CA ALA A 90 1.83 1.61 -1.63
C ALA A 90 1.27 0.28 -1.07
N ALA A 91 1.92 -0.27 -0.04
CA ALA A 91 1.56 -1.55 0.58
C ALA A 91 0.30 -1.51 1.44
N ASN A 92 -0.24 -0.33 1.72
CA ASN A 92 -1.46 -0.20 2.52
C ASN A 92 -2.72 -0.29 1.64
N ASP A 93 -3.38 -1.45 1.68
CA ASP A 93 -4.63 -1.71 0.98
C ASP A 93 -5.82 -0.88 1.50
N ASN A 94 -5.74 -0.35 2.73
CA ASN A 94 -6.79 0.50 3.29
C ASN A 94 -6.77 1.93 2.72
N ASN A 95 -5.75 2.28 1.94
CA ASN A 95 -5.71 3.57 1.27
C ASN A 95 -6.84 3.69 0.24
N LYS A 96 -7.32 4.92 0.02
CA LYS A 96 -8.36 5.20 -0.99
C LYS A 96 -7.73 5.18 -2.39
N TRP A 97 -7.62 4.00 -2.98
CA TRP A 97 -7.10 3.81 -4.32
C TRP A 97 -8.11 4.21 -5.39
N LYS A 98 -7.65 4.92 -6.41
CA LYS A 98 -8.44 5.31 -7.58
C LYS A 98 -7.71 4.88 -8.84
N GLN A 99 -8.41 4.20 -9.74
CA GLN A 99 -7.89 3.92 -11.08
C GLN A 99 -8.12 5.13 -11.98
N GLN A 100 -7.09 5.56 -12.71
CA GLN A 100 -7.16 6.65 -13.69
C GLN A 100 -7.44 6.12 -15.10
N GLY A 101 -7.81 6.99 -16.03
CA GLY A 101 -8.16 6.60 -17.42
C GLY A 101 -7.03 5.91 -18.20
N ASN A 102 -5.77 6.10 -17.80
CA ASN A 102 -4.61 5.39 -18.35
C ASN A 102 -4.41 3.98 -17.73
N GLY A 103 -5.29 3.57 -16.82
CA GLY A 103 -5.25 2.30 -16.09
C GLY A 103 -4.34 2.29 -14.86
N TYR A 104 -3.61 3.37 -14.57
CA TYR A 104 -2.77 3.45 -13.37
C TYR A 104 -3.60 3.64 -12.12
N TYR A 105 -3.06 3.18 -10.99
CA TYR A 105 -3.68 3.34 -9.70
C TYR A 105 -3.00 4.45 -8.93
N VAL A 106 -3.78 5.34 -8.36
CA VAL A 106 -3.28 6.47 -7.58
C VAL A 106 -3.90 6.44 -6.20
N THR A 107 -3.08 6.73 -5.20
CA THR A 107 -3.56 7.11 -3.88
C THR A 107 -2.81 8.31 -3.36
N GLU A 108 -3.40 8.95 -2.37
CA GLU A 108 -2.79 10.04 -1.62
C GLU A 108 -2.88 9.71 -0.14
N SER A 109 -1.75 9.77 0.55
CA SER A 109 -1.70 9.50 1.98
C SER A 109 -0.65 10.37 2.66
N TYR A 110 -0.79 10.54 3.96
CA TYR A 110 0.13 11.32 4.77
C TYR A 110 1.22 10.40 5.35
N ASN A 111 2.44 10.92 5.40
CA ASN A 111 3.43 10.49 6.37
C ASN A 111 3.92 11.72 7.13
N GLY A 112 3.59 11.79 8.43
CA GLY A 112 3.67 13.03 9.20
C GLY A 112 2.83 14.14 8.54
N ASN A 113 3.46 15.28 8.29
CA ASN A 113 2.81 16.45 7.70
C ASN A 113 2.91 16.50 6.16
N THR A 114 3.54 15.51 5.54
CA THR A 114 3.73 15.48 4.08
C THR A 114 2.67 14.59 3.44
N LYS A 115 1.84 15.18 2.58
CA LYS A 115 0.85 14.48 1.77
C LYS A 115 1.53 14.01 0.49
N ILE A 116 1.58 12.70 0.28
CA ILE A 116 2.30 12.05 -0.83
C ILE A 116 1.27 11.45 -1.78
N ARG A 117 1.39 11.75 -3.07
CA ARG A 117 0.70 11.03 -4.12
C ARG A 117 1.59 9.90 -4.61
N VAL A 118 1.08 8.67 -4.56
CA VAL A 118 1.75 7.47 -5.09
C VAL A 118 1.00 6.99 -6.31
N VAL A 119 1.75 6.71 -7.39
CA VAL A 119 1.23 6.19 -8.66
C VAL A 119 1.79 4.78 -8.88
N MET A 120 0.91 3.81 -9.01
CA MET A 120 1.24 2.41 -9.29
C MET A 120 0.80 2.02 -10.70
N GLY A 121 1.51 1.06 -11.28
CA GLY A 121 1.21 0.53 -12.60
C GLY A 121 -0.16 -0.17 -12.66
N LYS A 122 -0.54 -0.57 -13.87
CA LYS A 122 -1.88 -1.12 -14.19
C LYS A 122 -2.29 -2.36 -13.41
N LYS A 123 -1.34 -3.07 -12.79
CA LYS A 123 -1.59 -4.27 -11.98
C LYS A 123 -1.58 -4.01 -10.47
N ARG A 124 -1.40 -2.75 -10.00
CA ARG A 124 -1.13 -2.40 -8.59
C ARG A 124 0.13 -3.03 -7.96
N GLN A 125 1.05 -3.60 -8.75
CA GLN A 125 2.19 -4.37 -8.22
C GLN A 125 3.53 -3.61 -8.14
N HIS A 126 3.68 -2.54 -8.93
CA HIS A 126 4.92 -1.77 -8.98
C HIS A 126 4.65 -0.27 -8.92
N ILE A 127 5.49 0.43 -8.18
CA ILE A 127 5.47 1.89 -8.07
C ILE A 127 6.10 2.49 -9.35
N ILE A 128 5.39 3.43 -9.98
CA ILE A 128 5.84 4.15 -11.17
C ILE A 128 6.52 5.46 -10.76
N THR A 129 5.87 6.23 -9.89
CA THR A 129 6.38 7.51 -9.38
C THR A 129 5.65 7.88 -8.09
N ALA A 130 6.22 8.81 -7.34
CA ALA A 130 5.58 9.42 -6.18
C ALA A 130 6.18 10.80 -5.91
N TYR A 131 5.36 11.70 -5.39
CA TYR A 131 5.76 13.08 -5.09
C TYR A 131 4.86 13.70 -4.03
N PRO A 132 5.37 14.66 -3.25
CA PRO A 132 4.55 15.40 -2.31
C PRO A 132 3.63 16.37 -3.05
N ILE A 133 2.41 16.55 -2.55
CA ILE A 133 1.39 17.41 -3.18
C ILE A 133 0.99 18.60 -2.32
N ASN A 134 1.56 18.72 -1.12
CA ASN A 134 1.35 19.84 -0.20
C ASN A 134 2.65 20.60 0.12
N THR A 135 3.63 20.56 -0.79
CA THR A 135 4.87 21.35 -0.70
C THR A 135 4.93 22.35 -1.84
N THR A 136 5.63 23.46 -1.61
CA THR A 136 5.86 24.49 -2.63
C THR A 136 6.54 23.86 -3.84
N ARG A 137 6.05 24.17 -5.05
CA ARG A 137 6.69 23.73 -6.29
C ARG A 137 7.85 24.66 -6.63
N ASN A 138 8.89 24.09 -7.21
CA ASN A 138 9.98 24.83 -7.82
C ASN A 138 9.42 25.77 -8.90
N PRO A 139 10.05 26.95 -9.09
CA PRO A 139 9.65 27.90 -10.12
C PRO A 139 9.51 27.24 -11.51
N CYS A 140 8.51 27.67 -12.26
CA CYS A 140 8.35 27.30 -13.65
C CYS A 140 9.12 28.29 -14.54
N PRO A 141 9.73 27.83 -15.64
CA PRO A 141 10.22 28.74 -16.66
C PRO A 141 9.05 29.59 -17.17
N PRO A 142 9.30 30.86 -17.56
CA PRO A 142 8.26 31.67 -18.19
C PRO A 142 7.73 30.96 -19.44
N LYS A 143 6.42 31.04 -19.66
CA LYS A 143 5.82 30.56 -20.92
C LYS A 143 6.47 31.32 -22.07
N LYS A 144 6.84 30.61 -23.15
CA LYS A 144 7.37 31.28 -24.35
C LYS A 144 6.24 32.07 -24.99
N THR A 145 6.52 33.27 -25.49
CA THR A 145 5.56 34.23 -26.05
C THR A 145 4.82 33.77 -27.32
N GLY A 146 4.96 32.52 -27.74
CA GLY A 146 4.22 31.92 -28.87
C GLY A 146 3.06 31.00 -28.46
N ASP A 147 2.93 30.66 -27.17
CA ASP A 147 1.92 29.70 -26.68
C ASP A 147 0.61 30.39 -26.23
N TYR A 148 0.31 31.58 -26.74
CA TYR A 148 -0.84 32.41 -26.34
C TYR A 148 -2.09 32.23 -27.22
N ASN A 149 -2.11 31.22 -28.09
CA ASN A 149 -3.25 30.90 -28.95
C ASN A 149 -3.80 29.51 -28.60
N ASP A 150 -4.51 29.41 -27.48
CA ASP A 150 -5.40 28.30 -27.12
C ASP A 150 -6.64 28.86 -26.40
#